data_AF-A0A0W7WGS5-F1
#
_entry.id   AF-A0A0W7WGS5-F1
#
_cell.length_a   1.000
_cell.length_b   1.000
_cell.length_c   1.000
_cell.angle_alpha   90.00
_cell.angle_beta   90.00
_cell.angle_gamma   90.00
#
_symmetry.space_group_name_H-M   'P 1'
#
loop_
_entity.id
_entity.type
_entity.pdbx_description
1 polymer ?
#
loop_
_entity_poly.entity_id
_entity_poly.type
_entity_poly.pdbx_seq_one_letter_code
_entity_poly.pdbx_strand_id
1 'polypeptide(L)'
;MTTKPKAKKFRIRRSPNAEPPQDSAAQGSAKPRFSEADPGGPRPGAAATPPPQATASTRPSAPAQPTATPSQAAMPSQRPTQAATPPREDTPSPAPEGEVASAGQVAGETDIEAIRREGLTGRQLRMARRVAQKHGLAPVSDFDAVRLLRARGIDPFQRTNMLELVKEEADTTPARRPDPKVQLPQTVEVKKDQLPSTETASPAARSAAEITRIQRDLAARRRKKMALLLVRLAAFVMLPTLIAGYYFYVVATPMYATKSEFLILKAENSGGAMGSLFSGTQFATNQDAIAVQSYLQSKDAMLRLDQDVGFKEHFTDPSIDPIQRLGAEPSNEEAYTLYKRHIEIGYDPTEGVVKMEVMAADPEIAADFSRALIGYAEERVDNLSLRKRSNAVDDAEIGLAKAEEERRLAQEYLVRLQQEGNIVDPEGRIAALRAQINTYELQLQEKRLQLQALLDNRRPNEAKVDGARGDVRRLEALLAELNAAMTSATEGEGSLAEKAVQIKLAEADLATRDLMLQTALERLEQARRDADSQARYLTTSVEPVASEDPSYPRKFENTILAFLIFAGIYLMVSLTASILREQVSS
;
A
#
# COMPACT_ATOMS: atom_id res chain seq x y z
N MET A 1 -21.28 11.75 -19.22
CA MET A 1 -21.36 10.36 -19.74
C MET A 1 -19.94 9.80 -19.80
N THR A 2 -19.71 8.57 -19.34
CA THR A 2 -18.35 7.98 -19.27
C THR A 2 -18.33 6.58 -19.90
N THR A 3 -17.65 6.45 -21.03
CA THR A 3 -17.54 5.21 -21.81
C THR A 3 -16.44 4.30 -21.26
N LYS A 4 -16.79 3.07 -20.85
CA LYS A 4 -15.80 2.06 -20.45
C LYS A 4 -15.10 1.47 -21.68
N PRO A 5 -13.75 1.40 -21.74
CA PRO A 5 -13.05 0.71 -22.82
C PRO A 5 -13.25 -0.81 -22.72
N LYS A 6 -13.37 -1.49 -23.87
CA LYS A 6 -13.46 -2.96 -23.96
C LYS A 6 -12.08 -3.56 -24.22
N ALA A 7 -11.65 -4.50 -23.38
CA ALA A 7 -10.44 -5.27 -23.62
C ALA A 7 -10.60 -6.23 -24.83
N LYS A 8 -9.62 -6.24 -25.74
CA LYS A 8 -9.55 -7.24 -26.84
C LYS A 8 -8.89 -8.51 -26.32
N LYS A 9 -9.61 -9.64 -26.38
CA LYS A 9 -9.02 -10.98 -26.18
C LYS A 9 -8.21 -11.36 -27.42
N PHE A 10 -6.90 -11.50 -27.28
CA PHE A 10 -6.06 -12.16 -28.29
C PHE A 10 -6.26 -13.69 -28.22
N ARG A 11 -6.27 -14.35 -29.38
CA ARG A 11 -6.54 -15.78 -29.52
C ARG A 11 -5.40 -16.40 -30.33
N ILE A 12 -4.44 -17.01 -29.62
CA ILE A 12 -3.26 -17.62 -30.24
C ILE A 12 -3.71 -18.78 -31.14
N ARG A 13 -3.34 -18.73 -32.42
CA ARG A 13 -3.38 -19.89 -33.33
C ARG A 13 -2.01 -20.53 -33.37
N ARG A 14 -1.93 -21.84 -33.14
CA ARG A 14 -0.74 -22.65 -33.44
C ARG A 14 -0.88 -23.16 -34.88
N SER A 15 0.03 -22.76 -35.76
CA SER A 15 0.11 -23.30 -37.13
C SER A 15 1.05 -24.51 -37.17
N PRO A 16 0.72 -25.59 -37.90
CA PRO A 16 1.65 -26.68 -38.17
C PRO A 16 2.43 -26.43 -39.48
N ASN A 17 3.76 -26.58 -39.43
CA ASN A 17 4.60 -27.19 -40.47
C ASN A 17 6.09 -27.01 -40.12
N ALA A 18 6.75 -28.12 -39.77
CA ALA A 18 8.19 -28.32 -39.84
C ALA A 18 8.42 -29.83 -39.73
N GLU A 19 8.93 -30.46 -40.79
CA GLU A 19 9.20 -31.90 -40.82
C GLU A 19 10.60 -32.19 -40.25
N PRO A 20 10.77 -33.25 -39.43
CA PRO A 20 12.08 -33.77 -39.04
C PRO A 20 12.60 -34.79 -40.08
N PRO A 21 13.92 -34.94 -40.23
CA PRO A 21 14.49 -36.00 -41.06
C PRO A 21 14.38 -37.38 -40.37
N GLN A 22 14.13 -38.41 -41.20
CA GLN A 22 14.41 -39.82 -40.93
C GLN A 22 15.93 -40.07 -41.17
N ASP A 23 16.61 -41.13 -40.75
CA ASP A 23 16.28 -42.52 -40.39
C ASP A 23 17.11 -42.93 -39.13
N SER A 24 17.04 -44.12 -38.51
CA SER A 24 16.73 -45.49 -38.97
C SER A 24 16.23 -46.39 -37.81
N ALA A 25 15.76 -47.61 -38.13
CA ALA A 25 15.01 -48.47 -37.21
C ALA A 25 15.80 -49.65 -36.60
N ALA A 26 15.36 -50.09 -35.42
CA ALA A 26 15.54 -51.46 -34.92
C ALA A 26 14.34 -51.86 -34.01
N GLN A 27 14.10 -53.16 -33.84
CA GLN A 27 12.95 -53.73 -33.12
C GLN A 27 13.41 -54.39 -31.79
N GLY A 28 12.53 -54.52 -30.79
CA GLY A 28 12.83 -55.33 -29.61
C GLY A 28 11.84 -55.19 -28.44
N SER A 29 11.04 -56.23 -28.18
CA SER A 29 10.08 -56.28 -27.07
C SER A 29 10.52 -57.24 -25.95
N ALA A 30 10.55 -56.79 -24.69
CA ALA A 30 10.39 -57.68 -23.53
C ALA A 30 10.06 -56.93 -22.21
N LYS A 31 9.30 -57.60 -21.34
CA LYS A 31 9.21 -57.44 -19.87
C LYS A 31 9.68 -58.78 -19.27
N PRO A 32 10.21 -58.88 -18.04
CA PRO A 32 9.32 -58.99 -16.87
C PRO A 32 9.90 -58.44 -15.54
N ARG A 33 9.35 -58.91 -14.41
CA ARG A 33 9.58 -58.52 -13.01
C ARG A 33 10.74 -59.28 -12.35
N PHE A 34 11.24 -58.78 -11.21
CA PHE A 34 11.28 -59.58 -9.97
C PHE A 34 11.16 -58.68 -8.71
N SER A 35 11.64 -59.11 -7.52
CA SER A 35 11.12 -58.69 -6.20
C SER A 35 12.15 -58.88 -5.06
N GLU A 36 11.85 -58.31 -3.88
CA GLU A 36 12.40 -58.62 -2.53
C GLU A 36 13.90 -58.31 -2.25
N ALA A 37 14.39 -58.10 -1.01
CA ALA A 37 13.78 -57.98 0.34
C ALA A 37 14.67 -57.16 1.33
N ASP A 38 14.12 -56.86 2.52
CA ASP A 38 14.80 -56.33 3.74
C ASP A 38 15.58 -57.46 4.50
N PRO A 39 16.62 -57.16 5.30
CA PRO A 39 16.41 -57.16 6.77
C PRO A 39 17.34 -56.29 7.65
N GLY A 40 16.75 -55.58 8.64
CA GLY A 40 17.18 -55.66 10.06
C GLY A 40 18.32 -54.78 10.60
N GLY A 41 18.17 -54.32 11.87
CA GLY A 41 19.18 -53.56 12.65
C GLY A 41 20.14 -54.42 13.51
N PRO A 42 20.83 -53.87 14.54
CA PRO A 42 20.25 -53.02 15.59
C PRO A 42 21.10 -51.82 16.09
N ARG A 43 20.62 -51.14 17.15
CA ARG A 43 21.26 -50.01 17.86
C ARG A 43 22.29 -50.44 18.92
N PRO A 44 23.20 -49.53 19.34
CA PRO A 44 23.64 -49.38 20.73
C PRO A 44 23.12 -48.06 21.36
N GLY A 45 23.31 -47.86 22.67
CA GLY A 45 22.95 -46.62 23.37
C GLY A 45 23.60 -46.45 24.74
N ALA A 46 23.80 -45.20 25.15
CA ALA A 46 24.39 -44.70 26.42
C ALA A 46 24.19 -43.16 26.44
N ALA A 47 24.19 -42.40 27.55
CA ALA A 47 24.02 -42.69 28.99
C ALA A 47 23.52 -41.37 29.66
N ALA A 48 23.33 -41.34 30.99
CA ALA A 48 22.75 -40.19 31.73
C ALA A 48 23.77 -39.44 32.63
N THR A 49 23.27 -38.53 33.49
CA THR A 49 23.94 -37.83 34.63
C THR A 49 24.70 -36.50 34.27
N PRO A 50 25.10 -35.62 35.23
CA PRO A 50 24.34 -34.40 35.59
C PRO A 50 25.17 -33.06 35.52
N PRO A 51 24.70 -31.88 36.00
CA PRO A 51 25.28 -30.57 35.65
C PRO A 51 26.17 -29.87 36.73
N PRO A 52 26.99 -28.88 36.33
CA PRO A 52 27.43 -27.73 37.13
C PRO A 52 26.76 -26.41 36.65
N GLN A 53 26.21 -25.55 37.51
CA GLN A 53 26.85 -24.59 38.44
C GLN A 53 27.46 -23.31 37.80
N ALA A 54 27.29 -22.20 38.51
CA ALA A 54 27.42 -20.83 38.00
C ALA A 54 28.83 -20.24 38.06
N THR A 55 29.07 -19.20 37.27
CA THR A 55 30.13 -18.21 37.48
C THR A 55 29.55 -16.79 37.47
N ALA A 56 29.94 -15.97 38.44
CA ALA A 56 29.54 -14.57 38.55
C ALA A 56 30.80 -13.68 38.53
N SER A 57 30.86 -12.73 37.58
CA SER A 57 31.92 -11.74 37.38
C SER A 57 31.52 -10.81 36.22
N THR A 58 31.77 -9.49 36.20
CA THR A 58 32.17 -8.54 37.26
C THR A 58 31.77 -7.12 36.80
N ARG A 59 31.63 -6.16 37.72
CA ARG A 59 31.25 -4.76 37.42
C ARG A 59 32.47 -3.83 37.51
N PRO A 60 32.61 -2.88 36.59
CA PRO A 60 32.97 -1.49 36.95
C PRO A 60 31.87 -0.52 36.45
N SER A 61 31.34 0.44 37.21
CA SER A 61 31.96 1.55 37.96
C SER A 61 32.18 2.79 37.08
N ALA A 62 31.40 3.84 37.36
CA ALA A 62 31.53 5.18 36.76
C ALA A 62 32.46 6.08 37.58
N PRO A 63 32.92 7.20 36.99
CA PRO A 63 32.64 8.53 37.54
C PRO A 63 32.10 9.49 36.47
N ALA A 64 31.34 10.57 36.66
CA ALA A 64 30.86 11.40 37.79
C ALA A 64 31.08 12.88 37.40
N GLN A 65 30.16 13.79 37.77
CA GLN A 65 30.19 15.22 37.42
C GLN A 65 30.95 16.09 38.44
N PRO A 66 31.33 17.33 38.05
CA PRO A 66 30.77 18.56 38.68
C PRO A 66 30.43 19.65 37.61
N THR A 67 29.72 20.77 37.80
CA THR A 67 28.82 21.40 38.83
C THR A 67 27.97 22.48 38.08
N ALA A 68 26.77 22.92 38.49
CA ALA A 68 26.36 23.77 39.63
C ALA A 68 27.12 25.13 39.71
N THR A 69 26.54 26.32 39.98
CA THR A 69 25.15 26.81 40.25
C THR A 69 25.15 28.38 40.10
N PRO A 70 24.32 29.22 40.76
CA PRO A 70 22.85 29.41 40.71
C PRO A 70 22.43 30.89 40.38
N SER A 71 21.12 31.18 40.28
CA SER A 71 20.53 32.47 40.74
C SER A 71 19.01 32.36 41.00
N GLN A 72 18.37 33.40 41.54
CA GLN A 72 17.07 33.33 42.23
C GLN A 72 15.92 34.16 41.62
N ALA A 73 14.71 33.61 41.78
CA ALA A 73 13.37 34.20 41.91
C ALA A 73 13.07 35.68 41.53
N ALA A 74 12.03 35.87 40.71
CA ALA A 74 10.95 36.85 40.94
C ALA A 74 9.66 36.52 40.15
N MET A 75 8.52 36.95 40.68
CA MET A 75 7.18 37.04 40.04
C MET A 75 6.56 38.39 40.48
N PRO A 76 5.45 38.90 39.90
CA PRO A 76 4.66 38.41 38.75
C PRO A 76 4.34 39.48 37.68
N SER A 77 3.66 39.10 36.58
CA SER A 77 2.40 39.70 36.06
C SER A 77 2.28 39.85 34.53
N GLN A 78 1.01 39.79 34.08
CA GLN A 78 0.46 40.17 32.76
C GLN A 78 0.68 39.20 31.58
N ARG A 79 -0.33 39.17 30.69
CA ARG A 79 -0.57 38.21 29.61
C ARG A 79 -0.91 38.96 28.32
N PRO A 80 -0.33 38.58 27.17
CA PRO A 80 -1.06 38.65 25.90
C PRO A 80 -1.32 37.28 25.24
N THR A 81 -2.15 37.33 24.21
CA THR A 81 -2.71 36.26 23.36
C THR A 81 -1.70 35.36 22.63
N GLN A 82 -2.13 34.12 22.36
CA GLN A 82 -1.50 33.20 21.39
C GLN A 82 -1.75 33.63 19.93
N ALA A 83 -0.91 33.13 19.01
CA ALA A 83 -1.13 33.17 17.57
C ALA A 83 -1.02 31.75 16.99
N ALA A 84 -1.76 31.44 15.91
CA ALA A 84 -1.72 30.13 15.25
C ALA A 84 -2.15 30.23 13.76
N THR A 85 -1.26 29.80 12.86
CA THR A 85 -1.36 29.65 11.39
C THR A 85 -0.06 28.96 10.90
N PRO A 86 0.08 28.50 9.64
CA PRO A 86 -0.84 28.46 8.50
C PRO A 86 -1.12 26.97 8.05
N PRO A 87 -1.53 26.61 6.81
CA PRO A 87 -0.75 26.83 5.56
C PRO A 87 -1.55 27.18 4.28
N ARG A 88 -0.87 27.82 3.32
CA ARG A 88 -1.12 27.83 1.85
C ARG A 88 -2.44 28.45 1.32
N GLU A 89 -2.54 28.78 0.03
CA GLU A 89 -1.68 29.51 -0.93
C GLU A 89 -2.46 29.60 -2.24
N ASP A 90 -2.67 30.80 -2.78
CA ASP A 90 -3.19 31.01 -4.14
C ASP A 90 -2.67 32.36 -4.66
N THR A 91 -2.53 32.51 -5.98
CA THR A 91 -1.84 33.67 -6.60
C THR A 91 -2.78 34.52 -7.49
N PRO A 92 -2.33 35.60 -8.13
CA PRO A 92 -2.67 36.95 -7.68
C PRO A 92 -3.75 37.64 -8.52
N SER A 93 -4.47 38.58 -7.90
CA SER A 93 -5.35 39.53 -8.61
C SER A 93 -4.73 40.93 -8.59
N PRO A 94 -4.71 41.68 -9.71
CA PRO A 94 -4.16 43.04 -9.75
C PRO A 94 -5.08 44.04 -9.02
N ALA A 95 -4.47 45.09 -8.46
CA ALA A 95 -5.22 46.19 -7.87
C ALA A 95 -5.77 47.12 -8.97
N PRO A 96 -7.06 47.52 -8.92
CA PRO A 96 -7.56 48.68 -9.64
C PRO A 96 -7.17 49.98 -8.92
N GLU A 97 -7.11 51.07 -9.66
CA GLU A 97 -6.69 52.39 -9.18
C GLU A 97 -7.78 53.08 -8.34
N GLY A 98 -7.38 54.05 -7.51
CA GLY A 98 -8.29 54.73 -6.58
C GLY A 98 -9.18 55.77 -7.27
N GLU A 99 -10.45 55.44 -7.51
CA GLU A 99 -11.47 56.44 -7.85
C GLU A 99 -11.74 57.36 -6.65
N VAL A 100 -11.66 58.69 -6.88
CA VAL A 100 -12.08 59.69 -5.89
C VAL A 100 -13.60 59.71 -5.78
N ALA A 101 -14.11 59.35 -4.59
CA ALA A 101 -15.54 59.27 -4.33
C ALA A 101 -16.26 60.60 -4.65
N SER A 102 -17.32 60.52 -5.45
CA SER A 102 -18.13 61.69 -5.80
C SER A 102 -18.84 62.26 -4.57
N ALA A 103 -19.11 63.57 -4.56
CA ALA A 103 -19.77 64.23 -3.42
C ALA A 103 -21.13 63.59 -3.04
N GLY A 104 -21.83 62.99 -4.01
CA GLY A 104 -23.07 62.25 -3.76
C GLY A 104 -22.89 60.89 -3.06
N GLN A 105 -21.74 60.23 -3.24
CA GLN A 105 -21.41 59.01 -2.48
C GLN A 105 -21.07 59.35 -1.03
N VAL A 106 -20.23 60.37 -0.80
CA VAL A 106 -19.86 60.82 0.55
C VAL A 106 -21.11 61.23 1.36
N ALA A 107 -22.02 62.00 0.75
CA ALA A 107 -23.30 62.33 1.38
C ALA A 107 -24.14 61.08 1.71
N GLY A 108 -24.23 60.13 0.77
CA GLY A 108 -24.97 58.87 0.95
C GLY A 108 -24.43 58.00 2.08
N GLU A 109 -23.12 57.99 2.31
CA GLU A 109 -22.51 57.29 3.45
C GLU A 109 -22.80 58.01 4.79
N THR A 110 -22.74 59.35 4.83
CA THR A 110 -23.10 60.11 6.04
C THR A 110 -24.58 59.95 6.43
N ASP A 111 -25.49 59.79 5.48
CA ASP A 111 -26.89 59.45 5.75
C ASP A 111 -27.02 58.05 6.39
N ILE A 112 -26.29 57.06 5.87
CA ILE A 112 -26.31 55.68 6.39
C ILE A 112 -25.72 55.62 7.82
N GLU A 113 -24.66 56.39 8.08
CA GLU A 113 -24.12 56.62 9.42
C GLU A 113 -25.16 57.22 10.39
N ALA A 114 -25.88 58.26 9.96
CA ALA A 114 -26.92 58.90 10.77
C ALA A 114 -28.06 57.92 11.12
N ILE A 115 -28.58 57.20 10.12
CA ILE A 115 -29.65 56.19 10.30
C ILE A 115 -29.16 55.03 11.17
N ARG A 116 -27.86 54.67 11.13
CA ARG A 116 -27.27 53.66 12.04
C ARG A 116 -27.28 54.13 13.50
N ARG A 117 -27.10 55.42 13.76
CA ARG A 117 -27.13 56.02 15.12
C ARG A 117 -28.55 56.13 15.70
N GLU A 118 -29.60 56.02 14.89
CA GLU A 118 -31.00 56.01 15.37
C GLU A 118 -31.41 54.72 16.12
N GLY A 119 -30.57 53.68 16.14
CA GLY A 119 -30.83 52.47 16.94
C GLY A 119 -31.98 51.58 16.44
N LEU A 120 -32.32 51.68 15.16
CA LEU A 120 -33.42 50.93 14.52
C LEU A 120 -33.31 49.42 14.74
N THR A 121 -34.39 48.80 15.22
CA THR A 121 -34.38 47.35 15.51
C THR A 121 -34.31 46.51 14.23
N GLY A 122 -33.70 45.32 14.32
CA GLY A 122 -33.65 44.36 13.20
C GLY A 122 -35.02 43.92 12.66
N ARG A 123 -36.12 44.17 13.38
CA ARG A 123 -37.50 43.99 12.86
C ARG A 123 -37.93 45.16 11.98
N GLN A 124 -37.67 46.39 12.40
CA GLN A 124 -37.95 47.62 11.63
C GLN A 124 -37.15 47.62 10.32
N LEU A 125 -35.84 47.34 10.39
CA LEU A 125 -34.94 47.23 9.24
C LEU A 125 -35.47 46.28 8.15
N ARG A 126 -35.86 45.05 8.54
CA ARG A 126 -36.45 44.07 7.60
C ARG A 126 -37.84 44.46 7.08
N MET A 127 -38.60 45.30 7.81
CA MET A 127 -39.83 45.89 7.28
C MET A 127 -39.53 46.98 6.25
N ALA A 128 -38.55 47.86 6.51
CA ALA A 128 -38.11 48.88 5.55
C ALA A 128 -37.62 48.27 4.24
N ARG A 129 -36.78 47.21 4.27
CA ARG A 129 -36.41 46.48 3.04
C ARG A 129 -37.63 45.95 2.27
N ARG A 130 -38.64 45.39 2.96
CA ARG A 130 -39.86 44.88 2.33
C ARG A 130 -40.74 45.99 1.73
N VAL A 131 -40.81 47.15 2.38
CA VAL A 131 -41.53 48.33 1.87
C VAL A 131 -40.78 48.90 0.66
N ALA A 132 -39.44 49.02 0.72
CA ALA A 132 -38.60 49.44 -0.40
C ALA A 132 -38.82 48.55 -1.63
N GLN A 133 -38.76 47.23 -1.48
CA GLN A 133 -39.04 46.27 -2.55
C GLN A 133 -40.45 46.42 -3.14
N LYS A 134 -41.47 46.70 -2.31
CA LYS A 134 -42.84 47.00 -2.80
C LYS A 134 -42.93 48.29 -3.61
N HIS A 135 -42.09 49.29 -3.33
CA HIS A 135 -41.99 50.54 -4.10
C HIS A 135 -40.91 50.49 -5.21
N GLY A 136 -40.53 49.28 -5.65
CA GLY A 136 -39.60 49.07 -6.76
C GLY A 136 -38.15 49.51 -6.48
N LEU A 137 -37.79 49.72 -5.21
CA LEU A 137 -36.41 50.03 -4.80
C LEU A 137 -35.61 48.73 -4.60
N ALA A 138 -34.37 48.73 -5.07
CA ALA A 138 -33.39 47.66 -4.87
C ALA A 138 -32.28 48.12 -3.89
N PRO A 139 -32.53 48.12 -2.58
CA PRO A 139 -31.57 48.62 -1.59
C PRO A 139 -30.41 47.64 -1.37
N VAL A 140 -29.19 48.17 -1.25
CA VAL A 140 -27.97 47.36 -1.06
C VAL A 140 -27.86 46.84 0.38
N SER A 141 -28.39 47.58 1.37
CA SER A 141 -28.43 47.18 2.78
C SER A 141 -29.79 47.48 3.42
N ASP A 142 -30.07 46.96 4.62
CA ASP A 142 -31.31 47.29 5.33
C ASP A 142 -31.38 48.77 5.75
N PHE A 143 -30.24 49.42 6.02
CA PHE A 143 -30.17 50.85 6.33
C PHE A 143 -30.35 51.71 5.09
N ASP A 144 -29.77 51.30 3.96
CA ASP A 144 -29.98 51.93 2.65
C ASP A 144 -31.45 51.84 2.20
N ALA A 145 -32.19 50.79 2.57
CA ALA A 145 -33.63 50.72 2.36
C ALA A 145 -34.41 51.83 3.11
N VAL A 146 -33.98 52.20 4.32
CA VAL A 146 -34.57 53.33 5.06
C VAL A 146 -34.21 54.65 4.39
N ARG A 147 -32.94 54.82 3.97
CA ARG A 147 -32.47 56.02 3.25
C ARG A 147 -33.24 56.26 1.96
N LEU A 148 -33.36 55.24 1.09
CA LEU A 148 -34.04 55.34 -0.21
C LEU A 148 -35.55 55.59 -0.09
N LEU A 149 -36.19 55.14 0.99
CA LEU A 149 -37.58 55.46 1.28
C LEU A 149 -37.75 56.91 1.78
N ARG A 150 -36.92 57.34 2.74
CA ARG A 150 -36.93 58.73 3.24
C ARG A 150 -36.59 59.75 2.16
N ALA A 151 -35.66 59.44 1.26
CA ALA A 151 -35.31 60.26 0.09
C ALA A 151 -36.49 60.41 -0.92
N ARG A 152 -37.53 59.58 -0.80
CA ARG A 152 -38.80 59.71 -1.55
C ARG A 152 -39.97 60.19 -0.66
N GLY A 153 -39.70 60.66 0.56
CA GLY A 153 -40.72 61.10 1.51
C GLY A 153 -41.57 59.98 2.14
N ILE A 154 -41.20 58.71 1.93
CA ILE A 154 -41.97 57.55 2.41
C ILE A 154 -41.41 57.09 3.76
N ASP A 155 -42.23 57.11 4.81
CA ASP A 155 -41.87 56.57 6.12
C ASP A 155 -42.19 55.06 6.19
N PRO A 156 -41.19 54.17 6.30
CA PRO A 156 -41.42 52.71 6.40
C PRO A 156 -42.17 52.25 7.66
N PHE A 157 -42.42 53.13 8.63
CA PHE A 157 -43.02 52.79 9.92
C PHE A 157 -44.42 53.39 10.16
N GLN A 158 -44.90 54.25 9.26
CA GLN A 158 -46.27 54.74 9.31
C GLN A 158 -47.27 53.65 8.97
N ARG A 159 -48.36 53.58 9.76
CA ARG A 159 -49.44 52.60 9.58
C ARG A 159 -50.47 53.16 8.60
N THR A 160 -50.27 52.93 7.30
CA THR A 160 -51.24 53.31 6.27
C THR A 160 -52.57 52.58 6.50
N ASN A 161 -53.64 53.33 6.79
CA ASN A 161 -55.00 52.80 6.74
C ASN A 161 -55.38 52.59 5.27
N MET A 162 -55.36 51.34 4.80
CA MET A 162 -55.78 50.97 3.45
C MET A 162 -57.31 51.08 3.30
N LEU A 163 -57.83 52.27 3.01
CA LEU A 163 -59.21 52.43 2.49
C LEU A 163 -59.49 53.76 1.74
N GLU A 164 -58.46 54.49 1.29
CA GLU A 164 -58.63 55.75 0.55
C GLU A 164 -57.59 55.91 -0.58
N LEU A 165 -57.72 55.09 -1.64
CA LEU A 165 -57.12 55.39 -2.95
C LEU A 165 -57.79 54.56 -4.07
N VAL A 166 -58.64 55.22 -4.88
CA VAL A 166 -58.97 54.98 -6.31
C VAL A 166 -60.27 55.74 -6.61
N LYS A 167 -60.08 56.96 -7.11
CA LYS A 167 -61.05 57.92 -7.67
C LYS A 167 -60.15 59.06 -8.22
N GLU A 168 -60.30 59.61 -9.43
CA GLU A 168 -61.36 59.61 -10.46
C GLU A 168 -60.69 59.74 -11.85
N GLU A 169 -61.35 59.39 -12.97
CA GLU A 169 -61.42 60.26 -14.16
C GLU A 169 -62.25 59.71 -15.34
N ALA A 170 -62.97 60.65 -15.99
CA ALA A 170 -63.43 60.71 -17.39
C ALA A 170 -64.42 59.69 -17.99
N ASP A 171 -65.38 60.24 -18.75
CA ASP A 171 -66.41 59.54 -19.54
C ASP A 171 -65.92 58.99 -20.89
N THR A 172 -66.59 57.94 -21.39
CA THR A 172 -67.28 57.98 -22.71
C THR A 172 -68.13 56.73 -22.98
N THR A 173 -69.40 56.92 -23.37
CA THR A 173 -70.24 55.87 -24.00
C THR A 173 -69.96 55.80 -25.52
N PRO A 174 -70.14 54.64 -26.22
CA PRO A 174 -71.51 54.15 -26.47
C PRO A 174 -71.75 52.61 -26.63
N ALA A 175 -72.97 52.24 -26.26
CA ALA A 175 -73.86 51.25 -26.92
C ALA A 175 -73.38 49.82 -27.28
N ARG A 176 -73.96 48.84 -26.57
CA ARG A 176 -74.72 47.73 -27.20
C ARG A 176 -75.94 47.37 -26.34
N ARG A 177 -77.07 47.04 -26.96
CA ARG A 177 -78.35 46.64 -26.31
C ARG A 177 -78.57 45.10 -26.40
N PRO A 178 -79.74 44.55 -26.01
CA PRO A 178 -79.98 43.77 -24.80
C PRO A 178 -80.15 42.26 -25.15
N ASP A 179 -80.75 41.31 -24.42
CA ASP A 179 -81.76 41.22 -23.33
C ASP A 179 -81.71 39.74 -22.81
N PRO A 180 -82.57 39.22 -21.90
CA PRO A 180 -83.53 39.88 -21.02
C PRO A 180 -83.32 39.57 -19.51
N LYS A 181 -84.02 40.32 -18.65
CA LYS A 181 -84.15 40.00 -17.21
C LYS A 181 -85.33 39.07 -16.96
N VAL A 182 -85.13 38.00 -16.20
CA VAL A 182 -86.22 37.27 -15.52
C VAL A 182 -86.35 37.82 -14.09
N GLN A 183 -87.56 38.25 -13.72
CA GLN A 183 -87.87 38.77 -12.39
C GLN A 183 -88.50 37.66 -11.54
N LEU A 184 -88.03 37.48 -10.30
CA LEU A 184 -88.76 36.77 -9.25
C LEU A 184 -89.08 37.75 -8.10
N PRO A 185 -90.18 37.54 -7.37
CA PRO A 185 -90.82 38.60 -6.59
C PRO A 185 -90.10 38.96 -5.28
N GLN A 186 -90.27 40.22 -4.86
CA GLN A 186 -89.96 40.66 -3.50
C GLN A 186 -90.87 39.93 -2.50
N THR A 187 -90.28 39.28 -1.49
CA THR A 187 -91.03 38.78 -0.34
C THR A 187 -91.42 39.93 0.58
N VAL A 188 -92.71 40.05 0.88
CA VAL A 188 -93.26 41.08 1.79
C VAL A 188 -92.71 40.89 3.21
N GLU A 189 -92.33 41.98 3.87
CA GLU A 189 -91.92 41.96 5.28
C GLU A 189 -93.11 41.62 6.20
N VAL A 190 -93.19 40.37 6.62
CA VAL A 190 -94.16 39.95 7.64
C VAL A 190 -93.71 40.47 9.00
N LYS A 191 -94.29 41.62 9.39
CA LYS A 191 -94.21 42.20 10.73
C LYS A 191 -94.64 41.16 11.77
N LYS A 192 -93.67 40.57 12.48
CA LYS A 192 -93.94 39.58 13.52
C LYS A 192 -94.38 40.27 14.81
N ASP A 193 -95.65 40.12 15.14
CA ASP A 193 -96.16 40.45 16.47
C ASP A 193 -95.51 39.57 17.54
N GLN A 194 -95.43 40.10 18.76
CA GLN A 194 -94.64 39.54 19.84
C GLN A 194 -95.38 38.38 20.52
N LEU A 195 -94.90 37.15 20.30
CA LEU A 195 -95.20 36.00 21.14
C LEU A 195 -93.95 35.65 21.97
N PRO A 196 -94.06 35.42 23.30
CA PRO A 196 -92.90 35.26 24.17
C PRO A 196 -92.29 33.85 24.04
N SER A 197 -91.31 33.70 23.16
CA SER A 197 -90.45 32.51 23.10
C SER A 197 -89.44 32.51 24.24
N THR A 198 -89.50 31.51 25.13
CA THR A 198 -88.68 31.43 26.36
C THR A 198 -87.24 30.94 26.13
N GLU A 199 -86.51 31.53 25.17
CA GLU A 199 -85.05 31.38 25.03
C GLU A 199 -84.37 32.68 24.56
N THR A 200 -83.95 33.53 25.51
CA THR A 200 -83.30 34.82 25.26
C THR A 200 -81.79 34.72 25.03
N ALA A 201 -81.37 34.01 23.97
CA ALA A 201 -79.97 33.97 23.53
C ALA A 201 -79.65 35.10 22.53
N SER A 202 -78.81 36.08 22.92
CA SER A 202 -78.48 37.27 22.12
C SER A 202 -77.72 36.94 20.81
N PRO A 203 -77.81 37.78 19.75
CA PRO A 203 -77.12 37.53 18.49
C PRO A 203 -75.60 37.35 18.64
N ALA A 204 -74.96 38.19 19.47
CA ALA A 204 -73.53 38.07 19.76
C ALA A 204 -73.16 36.75 20.45
N ALA A 205 -74.00 36.25 21.36
CA ALA A 205 -73.81 34.94 21.99
C ALA A 205 -73.94 33.78 20.99
N ARG A 206 -74.83 33.90 20.00
CA ARG A 206 -74.96 32.93 18.90
C ARG A 206 -73.72 32.90 18.01
N SER A 207 -73.23 34.06 17.56
CA SER A 207 -71.99 34.14 16.76
C SER A 207 -70.76 33.67 17.54
N ALA A 208 -70.66 33.94 18.85
CA ALA A 208 -69.59 33.41 19.69
C ALA A 208 -69.69 31.87 19.85
N ALA A 209 -70.91 31.32 19.98
CA ALA A 209 -71.14 29.87 19.98
C ALA A 209 -70.78 29.23 18.62
N GLU A 210 -71.04 29.91 17.50
CA GLU A 210 -70.67 29.45 16.15
C GLU A 210 -69.17 29.48 15.92
N ILE A 211 -68.49 30.58 16.28
CA ILE A 211 -67.02 30.68 16.19
C ILE A 211 -66.35 29.60 17.05
N THR A 212 -66.83 29.36 18.27
CA THR A 212 -66.27 28.30 19.14
C THR A 212 -66.62 26.88 18.66
N ARG A 213 -67.77 26.66 17.99
CA ARG A 213 -68.08 25.41 17.28
C ARG A 213 -67.12 25.18 16.11
N ILE A 214 -66.88 26.20 15.28
CA ILE A 214 -65.95 26.14 14.13
C ILE A 214 -64.51 25.90 14.62
N GLN A 215 -64.06 26.57 15.69
CA GLN A 215 -62.76 26.33 16.30
C GLN A 215 -62.63 24.92 16.87
N ARG A 216 -63.67 24.39 17.55
CA ARG A 216 -63.69 23.02 18.07
C ARG A 216 -63.63 21.97 16.95
N ASP A 217 -64.37 22.17 15.86
CA ASP A 217 -64.33 21.29 14.69
C ASP A 217 -62.98 21.36 13.97
N LEU A 218 -62.44 22.56 13.71
CA LEU A 218 -61.10 22.72 13.15
C LEU A 218 -60.02 22.06 14.03
N ALA A 219 -60.13 22.19 15.36
CA ALA A 219 -59.26 21.51 16.32
C ALA A 219 -59.49 19.98 16.37
N ALA A 220 -60.71 19.48 16.14
CA ALA A 220 -61.00 18.06 16.04
C ALA A 220 -60.44 17.46 14.73
N ARG A 221 -60.62 18.15 13.59
CA ARG A 221 -60.05 17.78 12.29
C ARG A 221 -58.51 17.82 12.31
N ARG A 222 -57.90 18.84 12.95
CA ARG A 222 -56.45 18.90 13.18
C ARG A 222 -55.96 17.75 14.06
N ARG A 223 -56.61 17.48 15.20
CA ARG A 223 -56.28 16.33 16.07
C ARG A 223 -56.40 14.99 15.35
N LYS A 224 -57.47 14.75 14.57
CA LYS A 224 -57.60 13.55 13.73
C LYS A 224 -56.47 13.43 12.69
N LYS A 225 -56.11 14.51 11.99
CA LYS A 225 -54.98 14.51 11.04
C LYS A 225 -53.63 14.26 11.71
N MET A 226 -53.38 14.88 12.87
CA MET A 226 -52.14 14.65 13.64
C MET A 226 -52.08 13.24 14.22
N ALA A 227 -53.19 12.69 14.71
CA ALA A 227 -53.25 11.30 15.16
C ALA A 227 -52.97 10.31 14.02
N LEU A 228 -53.54 10.53 12.83
CA LEU A 228 -53.23 9.72 11.64
C LEU A 228 -51.76 9.84 11.21
N LEU A 229 -51.16 11.03 11.31
CA LEU A 229 -49.73 11.23 11.06
C LEU A 229 -48.89 10.46 12.09
N LEU A 230 -49.19 10.59 13.39
CA LEU A 230 -48.48 9.89 14.46
C LEU A 230 -48.63 8.37 14.37
N VAL A 231 -49.82 7.84 14.04
CA VAL A 231 -50.03 6.41 13.79
C VAL A 231 -49.22 5.93 12.57
N ARG A 232 -49.18 6.72 11.49
CA ARG A 232 -48.36 6.39 10.30
C ARG A 232 -46.86 6.42 10.62
N LEU A 233 -46.38 7.43 11.36
CA LEU A 233 -45.00 7.52 11.83
C LEU A 233 -44.66 6.38 12.80
N ALA A 234 -45.58 6.00 13.67
CA ALA A 234 -45.41 4.88 14.58
C ALA A 234 -45.30 3.55 13.82
N ALA A 235 -46.15 3.30 12.82
CA ALA A 235 -46.14 2.07 12.04
C ALA A 235 -44.93 1.95 11.09
N PHE A 236 -44.53 3.04 10.43
CA PHE A 236 -43.47 3.02 9.41
C PHE A 236 -42.08 3.44 9.91
N VAL A 237 -41.97 4.02 11.11
CA VAL A 237 -40.67 4.38 11.71
C VAL A 237 -40.53 3.75 13.10
N MET A 238 -41.38 4.10 14.08
CA MET A 238 -41.16 3.64 15.47
C MET A 238 -41.16 2.11 15.59
N LEU A 239 -42.10 1.41 14.93
CA LEU A 239 -42.23 -0.04 14.98
C LEU A 239 -41.02 -0.77 14.39
N PRO A 240 -40.56 -0.53 13.15
CA PRO A 240 -39.34 -1.17 12.64
C PRO A 240 -38.08 -0.77 13.44
N THR A 241 -38.03 0.44 14.03
CA THR A 241 -36.91 0.82 14.91
C THR A 241 -36.93 0.12 16.26
N LEU A 242 -38.12 -0.17 16.80
CA LEU A 242 -38.28 -0.92 18.05
C LEU A 242 -37.96 -2.40 17.83
N ILE A 243 -38.28 -2.96 16.65
CA ILE A 243 -37.82 -4.29 16.23
C ILE A 243 -36.28 -4.32 16.10
N ALA A 244 -35.67 -3.34 15.43
CA ALA A 244 -34.21 -3.25 15.31
C ALA A 244 -33.52 -3.06 16.68
N GLY A 245 -34.08 -2.22 17.55
CA GLY A 245 -33.61 -2.05 18.92
C GLY A 245 -33.76 -3.33 19.74
N TYR A 246 -34.90 -4.03 19.67
CA TYR A 246 -35.08 -5.32 20.32
C TYR A 246 -34.03 -6.33 19.85
N TYR A 247 -33.74 -6.39 18.55
CA TYR A 247 -32.65 -7.21 18.02
C TYR A 247 -31.30 -6.83 18.65
N PHE A 248 -30.84 -5.57 18.51
CA PHE A 248 -29.53 -5.17 19.01
C PHE A 248 -29.38 -5.25 20.54
N TYR A 249 -30.46 -5.07 21.31
CA TYR A 249 -30.40 -5.14 22.76
C TYR A 249 -30.52 -6.56 23.31
N VAL A 250 -31.41 -7.40 22.76
CA VAL A 250 -31.83 -8.68 23.35
C VAL A 250 -31.40 -9.92 22.56
N VAL A 251 -31.26 -9.82 21.23
CA VAL A 251 -31.04 -10.99 20.35
C VAL A 251 -29.61 -11.07 19.81
N ALA A 252 -29.02 -9.93 19.47
CA ALA A 252 -27.71 -9.87 18.83
C ALA A 252 -26.59 -10.23 19.81
N THR A 253 -25.75 -11.19 19.42
CA THR A 253 -24.63 -11.68 20.25
C THR A 253 -23.59 -10.57 20.45
N PRO A 254 -23.07 -10.36 21.68
CA PRO A 254 -21.94 -9.48 21.92
C PRO A 254 -20.69 -10.02 21.21
N MET A 255 -19.94 -9.13 20.55
CA MET A 255 -18.66 -9.45 19.91
C MET A 255 -17.57 -8.58 20.52
N TYR A 256 -16.52 -9.22 20.99
CA TYR A 256 -15.32 -8.62 21.56
C TYR A 256 -14.30 -8.42 20.45
N ALA A 257 -13.63 -7.27 20.43
CA ALA A 257 -12.63 -6.95 19.43
C ALA A 257 -11.24 -6.92 20.08
N THR A 258 -10.36 -7.84 19.69
CA THR A 258 -8.93 -7.77 20.05
C THR A 258 -8.19 -7.02 18.96
N LYS A 259 -7.47 -5.97 19.37
CA LYS A 259 -6.67 -5.12 18.49
C LYS A 259 -5.19 -5.45 18.66
N SER A 260 -4.45 -5.40 17.56
CA SER A 260 -3.03 -5.69 17.52
C SER A 260 -2.36 -4.88 16.42
N GLU A 261 -1.10 -4.52 16.63
CA GLU A 261 -0.33 -3.71 15.70
C GLU A 261 1.09 -4.27 15.58
N PHE A 262 1.56 -4.49 14.36
CA PHE A 262 2.89 -5.04 14.11
C PHE A 262 3.60 -4.36 12.93
N LEU A 263 4.92 -4.34 12.98
CA LEU A 263 5.80 -3.82 11.94
C LEU A 263 6.63 -4.97 11.36
N ILE A 264 6.97 -4.86 10.08
CA ILE A 264 7.89 -5.76 9.40
C ILE A 264 9.19 -4.99 9.20
N LEU A 265 10.18 -5.30 10.02
CA LEU A 265 11.49 -4.66 9.99
C LEU A 265 12.44 -5.50 9.13
N LYS A 266 13.24 -4.82 8.31
CA LYS A 266 14.38 -5.42 7.62
C LYS A 266 15.63 -5.18 8.48
N ALA A 267 16.50 -6.16 8.60
CA ALA A 267 17.84 -5.94 9.13
C ALA A 267 18.61 -4.96 8.23
N GLU A 268 18.90 -3.76 8.73
CA GLU A 268 19.74 -2.81 8.00
C GLU A 268 21.21 -3.26 8.04
N ASN A 269 21.82 -3.43 6.86
CA ASN A 269 23.27 -3.58 6.78
C ASN A 269 23.90 -2.20 7.02
N SER A 270 24.68 -2.05 8.10
CA SER A 270 25.39 -0.81 8.41
C SER A 270 26.57 -0.50 7.45
N GLY A 271 26.82 -1.39 6.49
CA GLY A 271 27.84 -1.27 5.45
C GLY A 271 27.53 -0.24 4.36
N GLY A 272 27.71 1.05 4.64
CA GLY A 272 27.90 2.07 3.60
C GLY A 272 27.16 3.38 3.83
N ALA A 273 27.88 4.40 4.30
CA ALA A 273 27.36 5.73 4.65
C ALA A 273 26.65 6.50 3.51
N MET A 274 26.80 6.07 2.25
CA MET A 274 26.14 6.68 1.09
C MET A 274 24.85 5.95 0.64
N GLY A 275 24.67 4.67 1.02
CA GLY A 275 23.54 3.84 0.59
C GLY A 275 22.37 3.79 1.59
N SER A 276 22.66 3.93 2.88
CA SER A 276 21.68 3.89 3.98
C SER A 276 20.51 4.87 3.76
N LEU A 277 20.77 6.08 3.24
CA LEU A 277 19.78 7.13 3.05
C LEU A 277 18.61 6.77 2.11
N PHE A 278 18.76 5.73 1.29
CA PHE A 278 17.68 5.16 0.46
C PHE A 278 17.23 3.76 0.89
N SER A 279 18.13 2.90 1.42
CA SER A 279 17.79 1.52 1.81
C SER A 279 16.78 1.45 2.97
N GLY A 280 16.76 2.43 3.87
CA GLY A 280 15.83 2.48 5.01
C GLY A 280 14.50 3.17 4.71
N THR A 281 14.25 3.57 3.46
CA THR A 281 13.01 4.27 3.11
C THR A 281 11.81 3.30 3.13
N GLN A 282 10.69 3.73 3.75
CA GLN A 282 9.48 2.91 3.94
C GLN A 282 8.93 2.32 2.61
N PHE A 283 9.23 2.94 1.46
CA PHE A 283 8.92 2.39 0.14
C PHE A 283 9.43 0.95 -0.11
N ALA A 284 10.51 0.52 0.54
CA ALA A 284 11.02 -0.84 0.44
C ALA A 284 10.20 -1.84 1.28
N THR A 285 9.87 -1.50 2.53
CA THR A 285 9.10 -2.37 3.44
C THR A 285 7.61 -2.43 3.08
N ASN A 286 7.07 -1.39 2.44
CA ASN A 286 5.69 -1.33 1.93
C ASN A 286 5.28 -2.60 1.16
N GLN A 287 6.14 -3.15 0.30
CA GLN A 287 5.78 -4.32 -0.53
C GLN A 287 5.57 -5.58 0.30
N ASP A 288 6.42 -5.80 1.30
CA ASP A 288 6.36 -6.98 2.15
C ASP A 288 5.16 -6.90 3.12
N ALA A 289 4.86 -5.71 3.65
CA ALA A 289 3.66 -5.46 4.45
C ALA A 289 2.35 -5.64 3.66
N ILE A 290 2.29 -5.13 2.41
CA ILE A 290 1.14 -5.34 1.51
C ILE A 290 1.00 -6.84 1.16
N ALA A 291 2.11 -7.57 0.99
CA ALA A 291 2.07 -9.01 0.73
C ALA A 291 1.54 -9.82 1.92
N VAL A 292 1.92 -9.44 3.15
CA VAL A 292 1.40 -10.04 4.39
C VAL A 292 -0.08 -9.70 4.60
N GLN A 293 -0.47 -8.43 4.49
CA GLN A 293 -1.87 -7.99 4.54
C GLN A 293 -2.74 -8.73 3.51
N SER A 294 -2.24 -8.89 2.27
CA SER A 294 -2.93 -9.64 1.21
C SER A 294 -3.05 -11.14 1.51
N TYR A 295 -2.08 -11.72 2.23
CA TYR A 295 -2.11 -13.12 2.67
C TYR A 295 -3.10 -13.32 3.82
N LEU A 296 -3.07 -12.48 4.85
CA LEU A 296 -3.98 -12.59 6.00
C LEU A 296 -5.44 -12.30 5.62
N GLN A 297 -5.70 -11.41 4.65
CA GLN A 297 -7.03 -11.19 4.09
C GLN A 297 -7.49 -12.28 3.10
N SER A 298 -6.64 -13.27 2.81
CA SER A 298 -6.94 -14.32 1.83
C SER A 298 -7.72 -15.49 2.46
N LYS A 299 -8.29 -16.32 1.58
CA LYS A 299 -8.95 -17.57 1.97
C LYS A 299 -7.96 -18.60 2.53
N ASP A 300 -6.68 -18.50 2.20
CA ASP A 300 -5.62 -19.41 2.65
C ASP A 300 -5.39 -19.26 4.17
N ALA A 301 -5.25 -18.01 4.64
CA ALA A 301 -5.17 -17.69 6.06
C ALA A 301 -6.44 -18.10 6.84
N MET A 302 -7.64 -17.88 6.27
CA MET A 302 -8.91 -18.36 6.87
C MET A 302 -8.94 -19.88 7.01
N LEU A 303 -8.57 -20.63 5.96
CA LEU A 303 -8.54 -22.09 5.98
C LEU A 303 -7.50 -22.64 6.96
N ARG A 304 -6.41 -21.92 7.21
CA ARG A 304 -5.42 -22.27 8.23
C ARG A 304 -5.92 -21.97 9.64
N LEU A 305 -6.52 -20.80 9.86
CA LEU A 305 -7.14 -20.42 11.14
C LEU A 305 -8.25 -21.41 11.55
N ASP A 306 -8.96 -21.94 10.55
CA ASP A 306 -9.95 -23.01 10.73
C ASP A 306 -9.34 -24.35 11.14
N GLN A 307 -8.13 -24.68 10.66
CA GLN A 307 -7.42 -25.92 10.98
C GLN A 307 -6.69 -25.88 12.33
N ASP A 308 -6.07 -24.74 12.67
CA ASP A 308 -5.23 -24.62 13.87
C ASP A 308 -6.04 -24.23 15.12
N VAL A 309 -7.09 -23.39 14.97
CA VAL A 309 -7.86 -22.81 16.09
C VAL A 309 -9.40 -22.81 15.89
N GLY A 310 -9.91 -23.57 14.92
CA GLY A 310 -11.36 -23.87 14.84
C GLY A 310 -12.27 -22.71 14.46
N PHE A 311 -11.84 -21.80 13.58
CA PHE A 311 -12.62 -20.62 13.14
C PHE A 311 -14.09 -20.91 12.81
N LYS A 312 -14.42 -21.95 12.02
CA LYS A 312 -15.82 -22.30 11.73
C LYS A 312 -16.57 -22.87 12.93
N GLU A 313 -15.90 -23.65 13.77
CA GLU A 313 -16.53 -24.29 14.95
C GLU A 313 -17.08 -23.21 15.88
N HIS A 314 -16.25 -22.23 16.23
CA HIS A 314 -16.65 -21.04 16.99
C HIS A 314 -17.84 -20.32 16.35
N PHE A 315 -17.76 -19.99 15.06
CA PHE A 315 -18.84 -19.28 14.38
C PHE A 315 -20.07 -20.14 14.03
N THR A 316 -20.06 -21.43 14.35
CA THR A 316 -21.20 -22.36 14.26
C THR A 316 -21.89 -22.56 15.63
N ASP A 317 -21.30 -22.06 16.73
CA ASP A 317 -21.80 -22.24 18.09
C ASP A 317 -23.27 -21.76 18.25
N PRO A 318 -24.19 -22.57 18.81
CA PRO A 318 -25.60 -22.23 18.96
C PRO A 318 -25.92 -20.94 19.75
N SER A 319 -24.99 -20.43 20.57
CA SER A 319 -25.11 -19.16 21.31
C SER A 319 -24.97 -17.92 20.44
N ILE A 320 -24.36 -18.04 19.25
CA ILE A 320 -24.27 -16.96 18.27
C ILE A 320 -25.64 -16.80 17.58
N ASP A 321 -26.08 -15.55 17.38
CA ASP A 321 -27.40 -15.25 16.87
C ASP A 321 -27.63 -15.79 15.44
N PRO A 322 -28.87 -16.14 15.05
CA PRO A 322 -29.14 -16.79 13.77
C PRO A 322 -28.89 -15.96 12.50
N ILE A 323 -28.44 -14.69 12.62
CA ILE A 323 -28.09 -13.82 11.50
C ILE A 323 -26.57 -13.74 11.32
N GLN A 324 -25.81 -13.85 12.42
CA GLN A 324 -24.34 -13.84 12.41
C GLN A 324 -23.73 -15.25 12.36
N ARG A 325 -24.41 -16.27 12.90
CA ARG A 325 -23.94 -17.66 12.97
C ARG A 325 -23.92 -18.34 11.60
N LEU A 326 -22.98 -19.27 11.43
CA LEU A 326 -22.87 -20.19 10.30
C LEU A 326 -23.94 -21.30 10.34
N GLY A 327 -24.10 -22.00 9.21
CA GLY A 327 -24.83 -23.27 9.17
C GLY A 327 -24.04 -24.41 9.81
N ALA A 328 -24.70 -25.53 10.13
CA ALA A 328 -24.07 -26.67 10.82
C ALA A 328 -22.90 -27.31 10.06
N GLU A 329 -22.92 -27.29 8.72
CA GLU A 329 -21.78 -27.58 7.85
C GLU A 329 -21.62 -26.40 6.87
N PRO A 330 -20.84 -25.37 7.22
CA PRO A 330 -20.74 -24.17 6.40
C PRO A 330 -19.71 -24.33 5.29
N SER A 331 -20.02 -23.84 4.09
CA SER A 331 -19.06 -23.87 2.99
C SER A 331 -17.88 -22.94 3.25
N ASN A 332 -16.73 -23.26 2.65
CA ASN A 332 -15.52 -22.45 2.74
C ASN A 332 -15.70 -21.02 2.18
N GLU A 333 -16.75 -20.72 1.40
CA GLU A 333 -17.04 -19.36 0.92
C GLU A 333 -17.92 -18.57 1.90
N GLU A 334 -18.84 -19.23 2.61
CA GLU A 334 -19.64 -18.61 3.68
C GLU A 334 -18.75 -18.25 4.86
N ALA A 335 -17.88 -19.18 5.28
CA ALA A 335 -16.85 -18.95 6.29
C ALA A 335 -15.93 -17.79 5.90
N TYR A 336 -15.44 -17.72 4.65
CA TYR A 336 -14.62 -16.61 4.15
C TYR A 336 -15.37 -15.27 4.12
N THR A 337 -16.67 -15.29 3.84
CA THR A 337 -17.54 -14.11 3.85
C THR A 337 -17.82 -13.62 5.28
N LEU A 338 -17.75 -14.51 6.28
CA LEU A 338 -17.83 -14.15 7.70
C LEU A 338 -16.49 -13.64 8.24
N TYR A 339 -15.39 -14.32 7.91
CA TYR A 339 -14.00 -13.93 8.20
C TYR A 339 -13.73 -12.47 7.79
N LYS A 340 -14.07 -12.10 6.56
CA LYS A 340 -13.93 -10.72 6.03
C LYS A 340 -14.79 -9.65 6.71
N ARG A 341 -15.69 -10.02 7.61
CA ARG A 341 -16.51 -9.09 8.42
C ARG A 341 -16.06 -9.02 9.89
N HIS A 342 -15.20 -9.95 10.31
CA HIS A 342 -14.74 -10.07 11.69
C HIS A 342 -13.23 -9.86 11.83
N ILE A 343 -12.47 -9.95 10.73
CA ILE A 343 -11.01 -9.82 10.72
C ILE A 343 -10.65 -8.67 9.77
N GLU A 344 -10.57 -7.47 10.34
CA GLU A 344 -10.20 -6.25 9.61
C GLU A 344 -8.69 -6.01 9.74
N ILE A 345 -8.02 -5.83 8.60
CA ILE A 345 -6.56 -5.67 8.52
C ILE A 345 -6.26 -4.49 7.62
N GLY A 346 -5.63 -3.44 8.17
CA GLY A 346 -5.20 -2.25 7.45
C GLY A 346 -3.68 -2.11 7.49
N TYR A 347 -3.11 -1.49 6.44
CA TYR A 347 -1.72 -1.05 6.45
C TYR A 347 -1.67 0.48 6.44
N ASP A 348 -0.95 1.08 7.39
CA ASP A 348 -0.66 2.51 7.37
C ASP A 348 0.74 2.75 6.76
N PRO A 349 0.82 3.28 5.52
CA PRO A 349 2.09 3.54 4.85
C PRO A 349 2.85 4.76 5.41
N THR A 350 2.25 5.50 6.35
CA THR A 350 2.86 6.65 7.05
C THR A 350 3.64 6.17 8.27
N GLU A 351 3.02 5.30 9.06
CA GLU A 351 3.61 4.73 10.27
C GLU A 351 4.44 3.47 9.97
N GLY A 352 4.17 2.78 8.85
CA GLY A 352 4.79 1.51 8.49
C GLY A 352 4.18 0.30 9.21
N VAL A 353 3.01 0.48 9.83
CA VAL A 353 2.36 -0.47 10.75
C VAL A 353 1.23 -1.21 10.05
N VAL A 354 1.16 -2.53 10.24
CA VAL A 354 -0.05 -3.32 9.96
C VAL A 354 -0.90 -3.34 11.23
N LYS A 355 -2.15 -2.87 11.12
CA LYS A 355 -3.12 -2.78 12.20
C LYS A 355 -4.21 -3.82 11.96
N MET A 356 -4.49 -4.66 12.96
CA MET A 356 -5.42 -5.79 12.84
C MET A 356 -6.41 -5.80 14.02
N GLU A 357 -7.70 -5.85 13.67
CA GLU A 357 -8.83 -5.96 14.59
C GLU A 357 -9.58 -7.26 14.32
N VAL A 358 -9.61 -8.14 15.33
CA VAL A 358 -10.20 -9.46 15.27
C VAL A 358 -11.40 -9.52 16.22
N MET A 359 -12.57 -9.83 15.67
CA MET A 359 -13.85 -9.84 16.38
C MET A 359 -14.35 -11.28 16.59
N ALA A 360 -14.71 -11.63 17.82
CA ALA A 360 -15.27 -12.95 18.15
C ALA A 360 -16.30 -12.84 19.29
N ALA A 361 -17.21 -13.82 19.39
CA ALA A 361 -18.23 -13.87 20.44
C ALA A 361 -17.68 -14.09 21.86
N ASP A 362 -16.41 -14.50 21.97
CA ASP A 362 -15.66 -14.69 23.22
C ASP A 362 -14.35 -13.87 23.15
N PRO A 363 -13.93 -13.20 24.24
CA PRO A 363 -12.78 -12.30 24.22
C PRO A 363 -11.42 -13.01 24.21
N GLU A 364 -11.31 -14.23 24.76
CA GLU A 364 -10.07 -15.02 24.68
C GLU A 364 -9.92 -15.62 23.27
N ILE A 365 -11.01 -16.09 22.66
CA ILE A 365 -11.01 -16.57 21.27
C ILE A 365 -10.65 -15.44 20.29
N ALA A 366 -11.08 -14.21 20.54
CA ALA A 366 -10.62 -13.04 19.77
C ALA A 366 -9.09 -12.84 19.84
N ALA A 367 -8.50 -13.06 21.03
CA ALA A 367 -7.06 -12.98 21.24
C ALA A 367 -6.30 -14.19 20.67
N ASP A 368 -6.84 -15.41 20.77
CA ASP A 368 -6.29 -16.63 20.18
C ASP A 368 -6.21 -16.50 18.65
N PHE A 369 -7.32 -16.09 18.01
CA PHE A 369 -7.35 -15.86 16.56
C PHE A 369 -6.34 -14.79 16.14
N SER A 370 -6.21 -13.70 16.91
CA SER A 370 -5.23 -12.65 16.62
C SER A 370 -3.79 -13.13 16.78
N ARG A 371 -3.47 -13.89 17.85
CA ARG A 371 -2.16 -14.52 18.07
C ARG A 371 -1.80 -15.50 16.95
N ALA A 372 -2.74 -16.34 16.51
CA ALA A 372 -2.55 -17.26 15.39
C ALA A 372 -2.26 -16.50 14.08
N LEU A 373 -3.03 -15.46 13.75
CA LEU A 373 -2.81 -14.64 12.55
C LEU A 373 -1.46 -13.91 12.57
N ILE A 374 -0.98 -13.44 13.72
CA ILE A 374 0.36 -12.86 13.87
C ILE A 374 1.45 -13.92 13.60
N GLY A 375 1.31 -15.13 14.15
CA GLY A 375 2.23 -16.23 13.85
C GLY A 375 2.26 -16.61 12.36
N TYR A 376 1.11 -16.57 11.68
CA TYR A 376 1.05 -16.77 10.23
C TYR A 376 1.70 -15.62 9.45
N ALA A 377 1.63 -14.39 9.96
CA ALA A 377 2.28 -13.23 9.38
C ALA A 377 3.80 -13.33 9.48
N GLU A 378 4.31 -13.74 10.64
CA GLU A 378 5.73 -14.00 10.91
C GLU A 378 6.27 -15.11 10.00
N GLU A 379 5.65 -16.29 10.00
CA GLU A 379 6.05 -17.41 9.14
C GLU A 379 5.98 -17.04 7.64
N ARG A 380 5.06 -16.14 7.25
CA ARG A 380 4.96 -15.65 5.87
C ARG A 380 6.12 -14.72 5.49
N VAL A 381 6.59 -13.88 6.41
CA VAL A 381 7.78 -13.01 6.23
C VAL A 381 9.05 -13.86 6.14
N ASP A 382 9.15 -14.88 6.99
CA ASP A 382 10.28 -15.81 7.00
C ASP A 382 10.36 -16.62 5.70
N ASN A 383 9.26 -17.25 5.26
CA ASN A 383 9.20 -17.99 3.99
C ASN A 383 9.45 -17.11 2.74
N LEU A 384 9.18 -15.80 2.82
CA LEU A 384 9.51 -14.85 1.76
C LEU A 384 11.02 -14.57 1.68
N SER A 385 11.67 -14.56 2.84
CA SER A 385 13.10 -14.25 3.02
C SER A 385 13.99 -15.49 2.81
N LEU A 386 13.69 -16.59 3.50
CA LEU A 386 14.51 -17.81 3.56
C LEU A 386 14.75 -18.43 2.18
N ARG A 387 13.72 -18.51 1.32
CA ARG A 387 13.86 -19.00 -0.06
C ARG A 387 14.71 -18.11 -0.97
N LYS A 388 14.87 -16.81 -0.66
CA LYS A 388 15.83 -15.95 -1.37
C LYS A 388 17.24 -16.11 -0.81
N ARG A 389 17.37 -16.30 0.52
CA ARG A 389 18.66 -16.55 1.20
C ARG A 389 19.29 -17.86 0.74
N SER A 390 18.54 -18.96 0.76
CA SER A 390 19.01 -20.30 0.37
C SER A 390 19.58 -20.26 -1.04
N ASN A 391 18.74 -20.06 -2.07
CA ASN A 391 19.14 -20.10 -3.47
C ASN A 391 20.40 -19.27 -3.79
N ALA A 392 20.54 -18.06 -3.23
CA ALA A 392 21.69 -17.20 -3.50
C ALA A 392 23.00 -17.68 -2.86
N VAL A 393 22.93 -18.33 -1.70
CA VAL A 393 24.10 -18.97 -1.06
C VAL A 393 24.37 -20.33 -1.71
N ASP A 394 23.34 -21.14 -1.95
CA ASP A 394 23.42 -22.45 -2.61
C ASP A 394 24.08 -22.35 -4.00
N ASP A 395 23.63 -21.40 -4.85
CA ASP A 395 24.23 -21.11 -6.16
C ASP A 395 25.70 -20.66 -6.05
N ALA A 396 26.06 -19.94 -4.98
CA ALA A 396 27.43 -19.47 -4.73
C ALA A 396 28.35 -20.58 -4.21
N GLU A 397 27.86 -21.49 -3.37
CA GLU A 397 28.62 -22.67 -2.89
C GLU A 397 28.81 -23.69 -4.01
N ILE A 398 27.81 -23.90 -4.88
CA ILE A 398 27.96 -24.67 -6.13
C ILE A 398 28.98 -24.00 -7.05
N GLY A 399 28.95 -22.67 -7.17
CA GLY A 399 29.92 -21.90 -7.94
C GLY A 399 31.35 -22.03 -7.42
N LEU A 400 31.54 -22.03 -6.11
CA LEU A 400 32.84 -22.23 -5.45
C LEU A 400 33.37 -23.65 -5.66
N ALA A 401 32.58 -24.68 -5.33
CA ALA A 401 32.99 -26.07 -5.50
C ALA A 401 33.36 -26.40 -6.96
N LYS A 402 32.66 -25.80 -7.93
CA LYS A 402 33.01 -25.88 -9.34
C LYS A 402 34.34 -25.19 -9.66
N ALA A 403 34.60 -24.00 -9.11
CA ALA A 403 35.86 -23.30 -9.31
C ALA A 403 37.05 -24.06 -8.70
N GLU A 404 36.88 -24.67 -7.51
CA GLU A 404 37.87 -25.55 -6.88
C GLU A 404 38.19 -26.78 -7.74
N GLU A 405 37.17 -27.44 -8.29
CA GLU A 405 37.34 -28.60 -9.19
C GLU A 405 38.05 -28.22 -10.49
N GLU A 406 37.61 -27.17 -11.20
CA GLU A 406 38.25 -26.70 -12.43
C GLU A 406 39.71 -26.26 -12.18
N ARG A 407 39.98 -25.66 -11.02
CA ARG A 407 41.33 -25.26 -10.58
C ARG A 407 42.21 -26.47 -10.24
N ARG A 408 41.66 -27.53 -9.63
CA ARG A 408 42.38 -28.78 -9.38
C ARG A 408 42.74 -29.47 -10.70
N LEU A 409 41.79 -29.59 -11.63
CA LEU A 409 42.00 -30.18 -12.95
C LEU A 409 43.06 -29.42 -13.78
N ALA A 410 43.08 -28.09 -13.71
CA ALA A 410 44.13 -27.29 -14.34
C ALA A 410 45.52 -27.56 -13.73
N GLN A 411 45.62 -27.67 -12.39
CA GLN A 411 46.89 -28.03 -11.74
C GLN A 411 47.34 -29.46 -12.09
N GLU A 412 46.43 -30.43 -12.09
CA GLU A 412 46.71 -31.82 -12.49
C GLU A 412 47.20 -31.90 -13.94
N TYR A 413 46.64 -31.09 -14.85
CA TYR A 413 47.09 -31.00 -16.23
C TYR A 413 48.51 -30.39 -16.36
N LEU A 414 48.79 -29.28 -15.66
CA LEU A 414 50.12 -28.67 -15.63
C LEU A 414 51.18 -29.64 -15.06
N VAL A 415 50.89 -30.32 -13.96
CA VAL A 415 51.79 -31.32 -13.35
C VAL A 415 52.06 -32.49 -14.29
N ARG A 416 51.04 -32.96 -15.01
CA ARG A 416 51.20 -34.00 -16.04
C ARG A 416 52.07 -33.54 -17.20
N LEU A 417 51.88 -32.33 -17.74
CA LEU A 417 52.74 -31.78 -18.79
C LEU A 417 54.21 -31.69 -18.35
N GLN A 418 54.46 -31.29 -17.10
CA GLN A 418 55.82 -31.26 -16.53
C GLN A 418 56.44 -32.67 -16.40
N GLN A 419 55.64 -33.68 -16.05
CA GLN A 419 56.07 -35.08 -15.99
C GLN A 419 56.32 -35.69 -17.38
N GLU A 420 55.42 -35.47 -18.33
CA GLU A 420 55.53 -35.93 -19.73
C GLU A 420 56.61 -35.17 -20.52
N GLY A 421 56.99 -33.96 -20.08
CA GLY A 421 58.19 -33.28 -20.51
C GLY A 421 59.48 -33.95 -20.04
N ASN A 422 59.46 -34.57 -18.86
CA ASN A 422 60.60 -35.17 -18.15
C ASN A 422 61.81 -34.21 -17.99
N ILE A 423 61.54 -32.90 -18.14
CA ILE A 423 62.46 -31.79 -18.22
C ILE A 423 61.72 -30.60 -17.60
N VAL A 424 62.22 -30.09 -16.48
CA VAL A 424 61.57 -28.99 -15.72
C VAL A 424 61.57 -27.67 -16.49
N ASP A 425 62.55 -27.48 -17.39
CA ASP A 425 62.71 -26.28 -18.21
C ASP A 425 63.12 -26.66 -19.66
N PRO A 426 62.17 -26.77 -20.60
CA PRO A 426 62.47 -27.04 -22.00
C PRO A 426 63.16 -25.87 -22.72
N GLU A 427 62.92 -24.62 -22.30
CA GLU A 427 63.57 -23.44 -22.87
C GLU A 427 65.06 -23.40 -22.48
N GLY A 428 65.37 -23.63 -21.21
CA GLY A 428 66.73 -23.81 -20.71
C GLY A 428 67.45 -25.00 -21.34
N ARG A 429 66.74 -26.10 -21.66
CA ARG A 429 67.32 -27.24 -22.40
C ARG A 429 67.70 -26.84 -23.83
N ILE A 430 66.85 -26.08 -24.54
CA ILE A 430 67.12 -25.54 -25.87
C ILE A 430 68.29 -24.53 -25.83
N ALA A 431 68.30 -23.64 -24.84
CA ALA A 431 69.37 -22.66 -24.64
C ALA A 431 70.73 -23.34 -24.35
N ALA A 432 70.74 -24.39 -23.53
CA ALA A 432 71.94 -25.16 -23.23
C ALA A 432 72.49 -25.91 -24.47
N LEU A 433 71.63 -26.49 -25.30
CA LEU A 433 72.04 -27.09 -26.58
C LEU A 433 72.65 -26.05 -27.52
N ARG A 434 72.02 -24.87 -27.66
CA ARG A 434 72.54 -23.77 -28.48
C ARG A 434 73.89 -23.23 -27.96
N ALA A 435 74.07 -23.14 -26.64
CA ALA A 435 75.35 -22.77 -26.04
C ALA A 435 76.45 -23.80 -26.30
N GLN A 436 76.13 -25.10 -26.28
CA GLN A 436 77.06 -26.17 -26.66
C GLN A 436 77.44 -26.09 -28.14
N ILE A 437 76.48 -25.91 -29.05
CA ILE A 437 76.73 -25.73 -30.49
C ILE A 437 77.70 -24.56 -30.71
N ASN A 438 77.37 -23.35 -30.20
CA ASN A 438 78.22 -22.16 -30.34
C ASN A 438 79.66 -22.39 -29.82
N THR A 439 79.81 -23.16 -28.73
CA THR A 439 81.13 -23.48 -28.14
C THR A 439 81.95 -24.39 -29.05
N TYR A 440 81.34 -25.44 -29.61
CA TYR A 440 82.04 -26.35 -30.52
C TYR A 440 82.24 -25.77 -31.92
N GLU A 441 81.38 -24.87 -32.40
CA GLU A 441 81.61 -24.11 -33.63
C GLU A 441 82.85 -23.21 -33.54
N LEU A 442 83.04 -22.52 -32.40
CA LEU A 442 84.24 -21.72 -32.16
C LEU A 442 85.51 -22.58 -32.16
N GLN A 443 85.48 -23.73 -31.48
CA GLN A 443 86.59 -24.70 -31.49
C GLN A 443 86.85 -25.26 -32.90
N LEU A 444 85.81 -25.50 -33.70
CA LEU A 444 85.95 -25.95 -35.09
C LEU A 444 86.58 -24.87 -35.97
N GLN A 445 86.22 -23.59 -35.78
CA GLN A 445 86.87 -22.48 -36.48
C GLN A 445 88.36 -22.37 -36.12
N GLU A 446 88.70 -22.41 -34.83
CA GLU A 446 90.10 -22.42 -34.36
C GLU A 446 90.88 -23.60 -34.95
N LYS A 447 90.31 -24.81 -34.96
CA LYS A 447 90.94 -26.01 -35.52
C LYS A 447 91.07 -25.98 -37.04
N ARG A 448 90.13 -25.37 -37.77
CA ARG A 448 90.24 -25.14 -39.21
C ARG A 448 91.33 -24.12 -39.54
N LEU A 449 91.46 -23.03 -38.77
CA LEU A 449 92.56 -22.07 -38.90
C LEU A 449 93.93 -22.72 -38.58
N GLN A 450 94.00 -23.53 -37.51
CA GLN A 450 95.20 -24.31 -37.17
C GLN A 450 95.58 -25.29 -38.29
N LEU A 451 94.61 -25.94 -38.94
CA LEU A 451 94.84 -26.81 -40.09
C LEU A 451 95.34 -26.03 -41.32
N GLN A 452 94.76 -24.87 -41.63
CA GLN A 452 95.21 -24.01 -42.74
C GLN A 452 96.66 -23.55 -42.54
N ALA A 453 97.00 -23.03 -41.36
CA ALA A 453 98.37 -22.59 -41.04
C ALA A 453 99.43 -23.71 -41.10
N LEU A 454 99.03 -24.99 -40.98
CA LEU A 454 99.92 -26.14 -41.21
C LEU A 454 100.08 -26.50 -42.69
N LEU A 455 99.09 -26.18 -43.53
CA LEU A 455 99.06 -26.44 -44.98
C LEU A 455 99.73 -25.32 -45.80
N ASP A 456 99.77 -24.08 -45.29
CA ASP A 456 100.45 -22.94 -45.92
C ASP A 456 101.98 -23.14 -46.07
N ASN A 457 102.55 -24.13 -45.37
CA ASN A 457 103.96 -24.47 -45.46
C ASN A 457 104.26 -25.34 -46.70
N ARG A 458 105.25 -24.96 -47.51
CA ARG A 458 105.73 -25.70 -48.70
C ARG A 458 106.07 -27.18 -48.46
N ARG A 459 106.37 -27.59 -47.24
CA ARG A 459 106.43 -29.00 -46.82
C ARG A 459 105.75 -29.17 -45.46
N PRO A 460 104.44 -29.52 -45.43
CA PRO A 460 103.73 -29.77 -44.19
C PRO A 460 104.31 -30.96 -43.40
N ASN A 461 104.06 -30.98 -42.09
CA ASN A 461 104.34 -32.16 -41.27
C ASN A 461 103.05 -33.00 -41.20
N GLU A 462 102.94 -34.04 -42.03
CA GLU A 462 101.70 -34.83 -42.15
C GLU A 462 101.16 -35.35 -40.81
N ALA A 463 102.02 -35.76 -39.86
CA ALA A 463 101.54 -36.20 -38.55
C ALA A 463 100.83 -35.09 -37.74
N LYS A 464 101.23 -33.82 -37.91
CA LYS A 464 100.52 -32.67 -37.33
C LYS A 464 99.25 -32.32 -38.14
N VAL A 465 99.33 -32.41 -39.46
CA VAL A 465 98.20 -32.12 -40.35
C VAL A 465 97.08 -33.16 -40.16
N ASP A 466 97.39 -34.45 -40.07
CA ASP A 466 96.43 -35.53 -39.80
C ASP A 466 95.84 -35.46 -38.39
N GLY A 467 96.61 -34.99 -37.40
CA GLY A 467 96.09 -34.64 -36.08
C GLY A 467 95.00 -33.56 -36.19
N ALA A 468 95.28 -32.46 -36.88
CA ALA A 468 94.34 -31.36 -37.08
C ALA A 468 93.13 -31.75 -37.97
N ARG A 469 93.33 -32.50 -39.07
CA ARG A 469 92.26 -33.15 -39.86
C ARG A 469 91.42 -34.10 -38.99
N GLY A 470 92.02 -34.74 -37.99
CA GLY A 470 91.35 -35.59 -37.01
C GLY A 470 90.46 -34.81 -36.05
N ASP A 471 90.97 -33.70 -35.50
CA ASP A 471 90.19 -32.80 -34.63
C ASP A 471 89.01 -32.17 -35.38
N VAL A 472 89.25 -31.64 -36.58
CA VAL A 472 88.23 -31.04 -37.45
C VAL A 472 87.09 -32.04 -37.72
N ARG A 473 87.39 -33.26 -38.17
CA ARG A 473 86.37 -34.29 -38.43
C ARG A 473 85.60 -34.71 -37.17
N ARG A 474 86.24 -34.76 -35.99
CA ARG A 474 85.55 -35.06 -34.72
C ARG A 474 84.58 -33.96 -34.32
N LEU A 475 85.00 -32.69 -34.44
CA LEU A 475 84.16 -31.54 -34.14
C LEU A 475 83.00 -31.39 -35.15
N GLU A 476 83.25 -31.67 -36.43
CA GLU A 476 82.20 -31.70 -37.47
C GLU A 476 81.16 -32.79 -37.20
N ALA A 477 81.58 -33.99 -36.79
CA ALA A 477 80.66 -35.07 -36.42
C ALA A 477 79.84 -34.73 -35.16
N LEU A 478 80.47 -34.19 -34.11
CA LEU A 478 79.80 -33.76 -32.89
C LEU A 478 78.82 -32.60 -33.15
N LEU A 479 79.17 -31.66 -34.02
CA LEU A 479 78.26 -30.59 -34.41
C LEU A 479 77.09 -31.08 -35.27
N ALA A 480 77.28 -32.11 -36.10
CA ALA A 480 76.17 -32.74 -36.81
C ALA A 480 75.19 -33.43 -35.84
N GLU A 481 75.72 -34.13 -34.82
CA GLU A 481 74.91 -34.74 -33.75
C GLU A 481 74.16 -33.69 -32.92
N LEU A 482 74.85 -32.62 -32.47
CA LEU A 482 74.24 -31.54 -31.70
C LEU A 482 73.20 -30.75 -32.50
N ASN A 483 73.44 -30.51 -33.80
CA ASN A 483 72.45 -29.85 -34.65
C ASN A 483 71.23 -30.76 -34.91
N ALA A 484 71.41 -32.07 -35.13
CA ALA A 484 70.29 -33.00 -35.23
C ALA A 484 69.46 -33.07 -33.93
N ALA A 485 70.13 -33.05 -32.77
CA ALA A 485 69.48 -32.95 -31.47
C ALA A 485 68.79 -31.59 -31.22
N MET A 486 69.30 -30.50 -31.81
CA MET A 486 68.64 -29.20 -31.78
C MET A 486 67.39 -29.19 -32.66
N THR A 487 67.46 -29.71 -33.89
CA THR A 487 66.32 -29.83 -34.79
C THR A 487 65.20 -30.66 -34.15
N SER A 488 65.50 -31.82 -33.57
CA SER A 488 64.48 -32.63 -32.87
C SER A 488 63.94 -32.01 -31.57
N ALA A 489 64.66 -31.03 -31.00
CA ALA A 489 64.17 -30.24 -29.87
C ALA A 489 63.25 -29.07 -30.30
N THR A 490 63.36 -28.59 -31.54
CA THR A 490 62.58 -27.44 -32.05
C THR A 490 61.52 -27.78 -33.09
N GLU A 491 61.61 -28.93 -33.76
CA GLU A 491 60.74 -29.34 -34.86
C GLU A 491 60.22 -30.76 -34.63
N GLY A 492 58.95 -31.00 -35.02
CA GLY A 492 58.26 -32.27 -34.85
C GLY A 492 57.24 -32.29 -33.71
N GLU A 493 56.31 -33.23 -33.81
CA GLU A 493 55.24 -33.50 -32.84
C GLU A 493 55.85 -34.00 -31.52
N GLY A 494 55.57 -33.31 -30.41
CA GLY A 494 56.17 -33.58 -29.10
C GLY A 494 57.57 -32.97 -28.88
N SER A 495 58.02 -32.07 -29.76
CA SER A 495 59.27 -31.31 -29.60
C SER A 495 59.31 -30.47 -28.31
N LEU A 496 60.51 -30.12 -27.83
CA LEU A 496 60.66 -29.34 -26.60
C LEU A 496 60.06 -27.92 -26.72
N ALA A 497 60.13 -27.33 -27.91
CA ALA A 497 59.49 -26.04 -28.20
C ALA A 497 57.96 -26.13 -28.10
N GLU A 498 57.34 -27.20 -28.62
CA GLU A 498 55.90 -27.42 -28.48
C GLU A 498 55.50 -27.60 -27.00
N LYS A 499 56.24 -28.46 -26.27
CA LYS A 499 55.99 -28.68 -24.83
C LYS A 499 56.15 -27.41 -23.99
N ALA A 500 57.09 -26.52 -24.33
CA ALA A 500 57.24 -25.22 -23.69
C ALA A 500 55.95 -24.37 -23.83
N VAL A 501 55.38 -24.30 -25.04
CA VAL A 501 54.13 -23.57 -25.30
C VAL A 501 52.94 -24.22 -24.58
N GLN A 502 52.84 -25.54 -24.56
CA GLN A 502 51.78 -26.25 -23.82
C GLN A 502 51.86 -25.99 -22.31
N ILE A 503 53.07 -26.01 -21.72
CA ILE A 503 53.29 -25.68 -20.30
C ILE A 503 52.92 -24.21 -20.03
N LYS A 504 53.34 -23.26 -20.88
CA LYS A 504 52.99 -21.83 -20.72
C LYS A 504 51.49 -21.56 -20.83
N LEU A 505 50.77 -22.30 -21.68
CA LEU A 505 49.32 -22.23 -21.74
C LEU A 505 48.67 -22.78 -20.46
N ALA A 506 49.13 -23.93 -19.96
CA ALA A 506 48.63 -24.52 -18.71
C ALA A 506 48.95 -23.68 -17.46
N GLU A 507 50.08 -22.98 -17.42
CA GLU A 507 50.39 -21.96 -16.40
C GLU A 507 49.38 -20.80 -16.43
N ALA A 508 49.07 -20.28 -17.62
CA ALA A 508 48.12 -19.18 -17.81
C ALA A 508 46.67 -19.61 -17.49
N ASP A 509 46.28 -20.82 -17.86
CA ASP A 509 44.99 -21.42 -17.48
C ASP A 509 44.89 -21.60 -15.96
N LEU A 510 45.91 -22.13 -15.29
CA LEU A 510 45.93 -22.28 -13.83
C LEU A 510 45.81 -20.92 -13.13
N ALA A 511 46.58 -19.91 -13.55
CA ALA A 511 46.48 -18.55 -13.01
C ALA A 511 45.07 -17.95 -13.23
N THR A 512 44.43 -18.28 -14.35
CA THR A 512 43.04 -17.88 -14.63
C THR A 512 42.05 -18.59 -13.70
N ARG A 513 42.25 -19.88 -13.38
CA ARG A 513 41.41 -20.60 -12.41
C ARG A 513 41.64 -20.14 -10.97
N ASP A 514 42.87 -19.79 -10.60
CA ASP A 514 43.18 -19.19 -9.29
C ASP A 514 42.44 -17.85 -9.10
N LEU A 515 42.37 -17.00 -10.14
CA LEU A 515 41.58 -15.77 -10.13
C LEU A 515 40.07 -16.05 -10.10
N MET A 516 39.58 -17.02 -10.87
CA MET A 516 38.17 -17.42 -10.82
C MET A 516 37.76 -17.93 -9.42
N LEU A 517 38.61 -18.72 -8.78
CA LEU A 517 38.42 -19.22 -7.41
C LEU A 517 38.34 -18.05 -6.40
N GLN A 518 39.22 -17.05 -6.52
CA GLN A 518 39.13 -15.83 -5.70
C GLN A 518 37.78 -15.11 -5.90
N THR A 519 37.34 -14.91 -7.14
CA THR A 519 36.02 -14.27 -7.40
C THR A 519 34.84 -15.13 -6.93
N ALA A 520 34.98 -16.46 -6.85
CA ALA A 520 33.95 -17.34 -6.30
C ALA A 520 33.86 -17.22 -4.78
N LEU A 521 35.00 -17.16 -4.08
CA LEU A 521 35.07 -16.89 -2.63
C LEU A 521 34.48 -15.51 -2.29
N GLU A 522 34.84 -14.47 -3.05
CA GLU A 522 34.27 -13.12 -2.87
C GLU A 522 32.74 -13.10 -3.06
N ARG A 523 32.23 -13.83 -4.06
CA ARG A 523 30.79 -13.98 -4.30
C ARG A 523 30.08 -14.74 -3.18
N LEU A 524 30.69 -15.80 -2.63
CA LEU A 524 30.10 -16.53 -1.50
C LEU A 524 30.05 -15.67 -0.24
N GLU A 525 31.13 -14.97 0.08
CA GLU A 525 31.16 -14.05 1.23
C GLU A 525 30.28 -12.82 1.01
N GLN A 526 30.05 -12.37 -0.24
CA GLN A 526 28.98 -11.42 -0.53
C GLN A 526 27.59 -12.05 -0.33
N ALA A 527 27.31 -13.21 -0.91
CA ALA A 527 26.00 -13.88 -0.83
C ALA A 527 25.58 -14.16 0.62
N ARG A 528 26.52 -14.55 1.50
CA ARG A 528 26.30 -14.71 2.94
C ARG A 528 25.92 -13.38 3.63
N ARG A 529 26.70 -12.30 3.40
CA ARG A 529 26.39 -10.95 3.93
C ARG A 529 25.07 -10.38 3.40
N ASP A 530 24.76 -10.63 2.13
CA ASP A 530 23.51 -10.22 1.49
C ASP A 530 22.33 -11.08 1.96
N ALA A 531 22.55 -12.35 2.31
CA ALA A 531 21.52 -13.22 2.90
C ALA A 531 21.21 -12.80 4.35
N ASP A 532 22.20 -12.48 5.17
CA ASP A 532 21.99 -12.06 6.56
C ASP A 532 21.37 -10.67 6.65
N SER A 533 21.79 -9.73 5.81
CA SER A 533 21.15 -8.40 5.71
C SER A 533 19.84 -8.36 4.91
N GLN A 534 19.37 -9.52 4.42
CA GLN A 534 18.00 -9.69 3.92
C GLN A 534 17.06 -10.36 4.93
N ALA A 535 17.55 -10.67 6.13
CA ALA A 535 16.69 -11.05 7.25
C ALA A 535 15.62 -9.98 7.48
N ARG A 536 14.39 -10.43 7.57
CA ARG A 536 13.24 -9.64 8.02
C ARG A 536 12.72 -10.28 9.27
N TYR A 537 12.14 -9.48 10.15
CA TYR A 537 11.49 -9.95 11.36
C TYR A 537 10.22 -9.14 11.58
N LEU A 538 9.18 -9.83 12.04
CA LEU A 538 7.96 -9.19 12.52
C LEU A 538 8.22 -8.73 13.96
N THR A 539 7.73 -7.55 14.33
CA THR A 539 7.70 -7.11 15.73
C THR A 539 6.32 -6.56 16.07
N THR A 540 5.73 -7.07 17.15
CA THR A 540 4.45 -6.61 17.69
C THR A 540 4.67 -5.36 18.55
N SER A 541 4.08 -4.23 18.14
CA SER A 541 4.05 -3.00 18.95
C SER A 541 2.82 -2.91 19.85
N VAL A 542 1.72 -3.58 19.49
CA VAL A 542 0.57 -3.80 20.36
C VAL A 542 0.26 -5.30 20.35
N GLU A 543 0.46 -5.94 21.49
CA GLU A 543 0.13 -7.36 21.70
C GLU A 543 -1.39 -7.57 21.74
N PRO A 544 -1.90 -8.68 21.20
CA PRO A 544 -3.33 -9.02 21.21
C PRO A 544 -3.82 -9.44 22.61
N VAL A 545 -4.48 -8.50 23.30
CA VAL A 545 -5.12 -8.75 24.61
C VAL A 545 -6.63 -8.98 24.44
N ALA A 546 -7.20 -9.83 25.27
CA ALA A 546 -8.65 -10.05 25.37
C ALA A 546 -9.37 -8.78 25.86
N SER A 547 -10.49 -8.40 25.23
CA SER A 547 -11.25 -7.20 25.62
C SER A 547 -12.26 -7.48 26.73
N GLU A 548 -12.24 -6.69 27.80
CA GLU A 548 -13.20 -6.81 28.92
C GLU A 548 -14.64 -6.46 28.52
N ASP A 549 -14.82 -5.44 27.67
CA ASP A 549 -16.13 -4.95 27.20
C ASP A 549 -16.43 -5.38 25.74
N PRO A 550 -17.68 -5.77 25.41
CA PRO A 550 -18.06 -6.13 24.06
C PRO A 550 -18.12 -4.89 23.15
N SER A 551 -17.26 -4.85 22.14
CA SER A 551 -17.10 -3.72 21.21
C SER A 551 -18.27 -3.58 20.23
N TYR A 552 -18.96 -4.68 19.92
CA TYR A 552 -20.09 -4.73 18.99
C TYR A 552 -21.22 -5.65 19.50
N PRO A 553 -22.47 -5.49 19.01
CA PRO A 553 -22.96 -4.36 18.22
C PRO A 553 -23.09 -3.10 19.09
N ARG A 554 -22.87 -1.93 18.50
CA ARG A 554 -23.05 -0.64 19.19
C ARG A 554 -24.54 -0.31 19.37
N LYS A 555 -25.15 -0.93 20.38
CA LYS A 555 -26.61 -1.06 20.55
C LYS A 555 -27.38 0.26 20.41
N PHE A 556 -26.87 1.33 21.03
CA PHE A 556 -27.44 2.68 20.97
C PHE A 556 -27.27 3.35 19.61
N GLU A 557 -26.03 3.41 19.10
CA GLU A 557 -25.69 4.01 17.79
C GLU A 557 -26.48 3.36 16.65
N ASN A 558 -26.51 2.01 16.60
CA ASN A 558 -27.21 1.26 15.58
C ASN A 558 -28.73 1.45 15.64
N THR A 559 -29.32 1.60 16.83
CA THR A 559 -30.76 1.86 16.99
C THR A 559 -31.14 3.27 16.53
N ILE A 560 -30.31 4.28 16.83
CA ILE A 560 -30.50 5.66 16.33
C ILE A 560 -30.28 5.72 14.81
N LEU A 561 -29.27 5.03 14.28
CA LEU A 561 -29.01 4.93 12.85
C LEU A 561 -30.21 4.30 12.11
N ALA A 562 -30.76 3.20 12.64
CA ALA A 562 -32.00 2.61 12.12
C ALA A 562 -33.17 3.62 12.13
N PHE A 563 -33.32 4.40 13.21
CA PHE A 563 -34.34 5.46 13.28
C PHE A 563 -34.17 6.54 12.22
N LEU A 564 -32.95 7.02 12.00
CA LEU A 564 -32.67 8.02 10.95
C LEU A 564 -32.90 7.44 9.54
N ILE A 565 -32.56 6.16 9.31
CA ILE A 565 -32.81 5.47 8.04
C ILE A 565 -34.31 5.32 7.78
N PHE A 566 -35.08 4.76 8.72
CA PHE A 566 -36.53 4.57 8.53
C PHE A 566 -37.27 5.92 8.45
N ALA A 567 -36.86 6.95 9.22
CA ALA A 567 -37.39 8.30 9.10
C ALA A 567 -37.08 8.93 7.73
N GLY A 568 -35.85 8.77 7.22
CA GLY A 568 -35.44 9.25 5.90
C GLY A 568 -36.21 8.60 4.75
N ILE A 569 -36.35 7.27 4.78
CA ILE A 569 -37.17 6.51 3.82
C ILE A 569 -38.63 6.97 3.89
N TYR A 570 -39.19 7.11 5.09
CA TYR A 570 -40.55 7.58 5.30
C TYR A 570 -40.76 8.99 4.73
N LEU A 571 -39.84 9.92 4.99
CA LEU A 571 -39.88 11.28 4.44
C LEU A 571 -39.83 11.26 2.91
N MET A 572 -38.89 10.53 2.31
CA MET A 572 -38.76 10.39 0.86
C MET A 572 -40.05 9.86 0.21
N VAL A 573 -40.62 8.77 0.74
CA VAL A 573 -41.87 8.18 0.24
C VAL A 573 -43.07 9.09 0.50
N SER A 574 -43.07 9.87 1.58
CA SER A 574 -44.14 10.85 1.85
C SER A 574 -44.11 12.04 0.88
N LEU A 575 -42.92 12.48 0.48
CA LEU A 575 -42.72 13.58 -0.46
C LEU A 575 -43.11 13.17 -1.88
N THR A 576 -42.64 12.01 -2.36
CA THR A 576 -43.02 11.51 -3.69
C THR A 576 -44.52 11.24 -3.80
N ALA A 577 -45.14 10.67 -2.76
CA ALA A 577 -46.59 10.50 -2.69
C ALA A 577 -47.36 11.84 -2.65
N SER A 578 -46.79 12.90 -2.08
CA SER A 578 -47.39 14.24 -2.12
C SER A 578 -47.34 14.84 -3.53
N ILE A 579 -46.19 14.77 -4.20
CA ILE A 579 -46.01 15.27 -5.57
C ILE A 579 -46.90 14.51 -6.55
N LEU A 580 -46.93 13.18 -6.49
CA LEU A 580 -47.82 12.37 -7.33
C LEU A 580 -49.30 12.70 -7.10
N ARG A 581 -49.70 12.97 -5.86
CA ARG A 581 -51.08 13.38 -5.55
C ARG A 581 -51.42 14.76 -6.10
N GLU A 582 -50.47 15.70 -6.09
CA GLU A 582 -50.65 17.03 -6.66
C GLU A 582 -50.83 16.96 -8.18
N GLN A 583 -50.00 16.17 -8.87
CA GLN A 583 -50.09 15.93 -10.32
C GLN A 583 -51.35 15.17 -10.77
N VAL A 584 -51.99 14.38 -9.89
CA VAL A 584 -53.23 13.64 -10.17
C VAL A 584 -54.49 14.40 -9.66
N SER A 585 -54.31 15.55 -9.02
CA SER A 585 -55.38 16.40 -8.47
C SER A 585 -55.52 17.74 -9.20
N SER A 586 -54.85 17.90 -10.34
CA SER A 586 -54.86 19.09 -11.22
C SER A 586 -55.24 18.70 -12.65
#